data_AF-A0A1I2ATX4-F1
#
_entry.id   AF-A0A1I2ATX4-F1
#
_cell.length_a   1.000
_cell.length_b   1.000
_cell.length_c   1.000
_cell.angle_alpha   90.00
_cell.angle_beta   90.00
_cell.angle_gamma   90.00
#
_symmetry.space_group_name_H-M   'P 1'
#
loop_
_entity.id
_entity.type
_entity.pdbx_description
1 polymer ?
#
loop_
_entity_poly.entity_id
_entity_poly.type
_entity_poly.pdbx_seq_one_letter_code
_entity_poly.pdbx_strand_id
1 'polypeptide(L)'
;MDNLKIVYKILVGIEASMDSSIFDGTFLEALKISEERRNKILQSMIDDGLIDGFARINYHGGYGFKAIEPRLTIKGMEFLQENSTMQKIKNGLKDVKDITPFI
;
A
#
# COMPACT_ATOMS: atom_id res chain seq x y z
N MET A 1 -1.56 13.68 -1.82
CA MET A 1 -2.16 12.35 -1.58
C MET A 1 -1.80 11.93 -0.17
N ASP A 2 -2.74 11.42 0.60
CA ASP A 2 -2.50 10.90 1.96
C ASP A 2 -1.52 9.72 1.90
N ASN A 3 -0.51 9.71 2.78
CA ASN A 3 0.49 8.63 2.85
C ASN A 3 -0.17 7.28 3.14
N LEU A 4 -1.21 7.24 3.98
CA LEU A 4 -1.93 6.01 4.27
C LEU A 4 -2.65 5.46 3.03
N LYS A 5 -3.18 6.35 2.17
CA LYS A 5 -3.78 5.95 0.89
C LYS A 5 -2.73 5.39 -0.08
N ILE A 6 -1.48 5.87 -0.03
CA ILE A 6 -0.38 5.31 -0.83
C ILE A 6 -0.04 3.91 -0.32
N VAL A 7 0.14 3.75 1.00
CA VAL A 7 0.41 2.45 1.64
C VAL A 7 -0.67 1.44 1.26
N TYR A 8 -1.95 1.79 1.39
CA TYR A 8 -3.06 0.93 1.00
C TYR A 8 -2.97 0.49 -0.47
N LYS A 9 -2.72 1.42 -1.40
CA LYS A 9 -2.57 1.08 -2.83
C LYS A 9 -1.39 0.16 -3.10
N ILE A 10 -0.28 0.33 -2.37
CA ILE A 10 0.89 -0.55 -2.51
C ILE A 10 0.54 -1.96 -2.05
N LEU A 11 -0.11 -2.08 -0.89
CA LEU A 11 -0.51 -3.37 -0.34
C LEU A 11 -1.45 -4.13 -1.29
N VAL A 12 -2.48 -3.45 -1.82
CA VAL A 12 -3.40 -4.05 -2.82
C VAL A 12 -2.68 -4.47 -4.09
N GLY A 13 -1.74 -3.66 -4.58
CA GLY A 13 -0.95 -4.01 -5.77
C GLY A 13 -0.08 -5.25 -5.55
N ILE A 14 0.55 -5.37 -4.38
CA ILE A 14 1.35 -6.55 -4.02
C ILE A 14 0.44 -7.77 -3.87
N GLU A 15 -0.68 -7.66 -3.14
CA GLU A 15 -1.65 -8.75 -2.98
C GLU A 15 -2.12 -9.32 -4.32
N ALA A 16 -2.53 -8.44 -5.24
CA ALA A 16 -2.97 -8.84 -6.58
C ALA A 16 -1.86 -9.51 -7.41
N SER A 17 -0.58 -9.26 -7.08
CA SER A 17 0.56 -9.89 -7.74
C SER A 17 0.94 -11.25 -7.15
N MET A 18 0.43 -11.61 -5.96
CA MET A 18 0.79 -12.88 -5.30
C MET A 18 0.27 -14.11 -6.05
N ASP A 19 -0.78 -13.96 -6.86
CA ASP A 19 -1.30 -15.03 -7.72
C ASP A 19 -0.53 -15.17 -9.06
N SER A 20 0.47 -14.31 -9.29
CA SER A 20 1.27 -14.28 -10.51
C SER A 20 2.70 -14.74 -10.26
N SER A 21 3.26 -15.52 -11.19
CA SER A 21 4.69 -15.87 -11.17
C SER A 21 5.60 -14.71 -11.57
N ILE A 22 5.04 -13.63 -12.12
CA ILE A 22 5.77 -12.42 -12.54
C ILE A 22 5.23 -11.23 -11.76
N PHE A 23 6.13 -10.58 -11.02
CA PHE A 23 5.81 -9.33 -10.34
C PHE A 23 5.86 -8.15 -11.32
N ASP A 24 4.70 -7.57 -11.63
CA ASP A 24 4.61 -6.32 -12.37
C ASP A 24 4.66 -5.12 -11.41
N GLY A 25 5.84 -4.52 -11.27
CA GLY A 25 6.06 -3.35 -10.42
C GLY A 25 5.55 -2.02 -11.01
N THR A 26 4.96 -1.99 -12.20
CA THR A 26 4.56 -0.73 -12.87
C THR A 26 3.53 0.07 -12.08
N PHE A 27 2.72 -0.58 -11.24
CA PHE A 27 1.76 0.11 -10.37
C PHE A 27 2.45 1.07 -9.39
N LEU A 28 3.70 0.79 -8.99
CA LEU A 28 4.48 1.65 -8.11
C LEU A 28 4.84 2.99 -8.78
N GLU A 29 5.08 2.97 -10.08
CA GLU A 29 5.32 4.18 -10.89
C GLU A 29 4.01 4.96 -11.11
N ALA A 30 2.87 4.25 -11.22
CA ALA A 30 1.55 4.86 -11.38
C ALA A 30 1.04 5.65 -10.15
N LEU A 31 1.76 5.60 -9.01
CA LEU A 31 1.40 6.31 -7.78
C LEU A 31 1.54 7.84 -7.85
N LYS A 32 2.16 8.38 -8.91
CA LYS A 32 2.37 9.84 -9.13
C LYS A 32 3.05 10.55 -7.95
N ILE A 33 4.04 9.89 -7.33
CA ILE A 33 4.90 10.44 -6.28
C ILE A 33 6.36 10.37 -6.73
N SER A 34 7.24 11.16 -6.12
CA SER A 34 8.67 11.05 -6.38
C SER A 34 9.19 9.67 -5.96
N GLU A 35 10.21 9.20 -6.67
CA GLU A 35 10.91 7.95 -6.34
C GLU A 35 11.43 7.98 -4.89
N GLU A 36 12.02 9.08 -4.44
CA GLU A 36 12.50 9.22 -3.06
C GLU A 36 11.39 9.02 -2.03
N ARG A 37 10.20 9.56 -2.27
CA ARG A 37 9.05 9.40 -1.38
C ARG A 37 8.55 7.96 -1.41
N ARG A 38 8.49 7.34 -2.59
CA ARG A 38 8.15 5.93 -2.74
C ARG A 38 9.12 5.04 -1.97
N ASN A 39 10.43 5.25 -2.12
CA ASN A 39 11.45 4.44 -1.48
C ASN A 39 11.39 4.59 0.05
N LYS A 40 11.16 5.80 0.58
CA LYS A 40 10.94 6.00 2.02
C LYS A 40 9.69 5.28 2.53
N ILE A 41 8.58 5.30 1.77
CA ILE A 41 7.35 4.58 2.13
C ILE A 41 7.58 3.06 2.10
N LEU A 42 8.24 2.53 1.06
CA LEU A 42 8.57 1.11 0.97
C LEU A 42 9.47 0.68 2.12
N GLN A 43 10.48 1.48 2.48
CA GLN A 43 11.34 1.22 3.63
C GLN A 43 10.51 1.11 4.92
N SER A 44 9.62 2.07 5.20
CA SER A 44 8.75 2.00 6.38
C SER A 44 7.82 0.78 6.37
N MET A 45 7.27 0.41 5.21
CA MET A 45 6.40 -0.78 5.09
C MET A 45 7.17 -2.08 5.33
N ILE A 46 8.45 -2.15 4.91
CA ILE A 46 9.33 -3.29 5.16
C ILE A 46 9.73 -3.34 6.65
N ASP A 47 10.14 -2.20 7.21
CA ASP A 47 10.59 -2.11 8.62
C ASP A 47 9.46 -2.43 9.60
N ASP A 48 8.24 -1.97 9.31
CA ASP A 48 7.04 -2.29 10.10
C ASP A 48 6.52 -3.71 9.82
N GLY A 49 7.11 -4.44 8.87
CA GLY A 49 6.75 -5.80 8.54
C GLY A 49 5.36 -5.91 7.92
N LEU A 50 4.93 -4.94 7.11
CA LEU A 50 3.70 -5.02 6.31
C LEU A 50 3.93 -5.80 5.00
N ILE A 51 5.13 -5.67 4.44
CA ILE A 51 5.54 -6.31 3.18
C ILE A 51 6.93 -6.92 3.33
N ASP A 52 7.23 -7.92 2.50
CA ASP A 52 8.51 -8.60 2.46
C ASP A 52 8.86 -8.99 1.00
N GLY A 53 10.06 -9.53 0.77
CA GLY A 53 10.52 -9.99 -0.53
C GLY A 53 11.18 -8.90 -1.38
N PHE A 54 11.69 -7.85 -0.75
CA PHE A 54 12.40 -6.75 -1.39
C PHE A 54 13.86 -6.69 -0.93
N ALA A 55 14.77 -6.51 -1.88
CA ALA A 55 16.18 -6.26 -1.59
C ALA A 55 16.48 -4.76 -1.71
N ARG A 56 17.07 -4.16 -0.68
CA ARG A 56 17.53 -2.77 -0.73
C ARG A 56 18.74 -2.64 -1.65
N ILE A 57 18.70 -1.68 -2.55
CA ILE A 57 19.81 -1.32 -3.44
C ILE A 57 20.24 0.10 -3.12
N ASN A 58 21.51 0.29 -2.79
CA ASN A 58 22.09 1.62 -2.57
C ASN A 58 22.78 2.11 -3.83
N TYR A 59 22.69 3.41 -4.10
CA TYR A 59 23.36 4.07 -5.21
C TYR A 59 23.81 5.48 -4.78
N HIS A 60 24.57 6.17 -5.64
CA HIS A 60 25.05 7.50 -5.28
C HIS A 60 23.89 8.47 -5.07
N GLY A 61 23.79 9.05 -3.87
CA GLY A 61 22.74 9.99 -3.51
C GLY A 61 21.42 9.37 -3.05
N GLY A 62 21.30 8.04 -2.94
CA GLY A 62 20.03 7.45 -2.52
C GLY A 62 20.02 5.92 -2.39
N TYR A 63 18.81 5.39 -2.30
CA TYR A 63 18.54 3.96 -2.26
C TYR A 63 17.16 3.67 -2.83
N GLY A 64 16.97 2.45 -3.32
CA GLY A 64 15.71 1.91 -3.80
C GLY A 64 15.54 0.45 -3.42
N PHE A 65 14.52 -0.19 -3.97
CA PHE A 65 14.19 -1.59 -3.69
C PHE A 65 13.98 -2.37 -4.96
N LYS A 66 14.60 -3.54 -5.03
CA LYS A 66 14.35 -4.55 -6.06
C LYS A 66 13.39 -5.59 -5.51
N ALA A 67 12.30 -5.80 -6.23
CA ALA A 67 11.40 -6.93 -6.02
C ALA A 67 12.12 -8.25 -6.32
N ILE A 68 12.14 -9.16 -5.36
CA ILE A 68 12.67 -10.53 -5.50
C ILE A 68 11.51 -11.52 -5.48
N GLU A 69 10.74 -11.50 -4.38
CA GLU A 69 9.52 -12.29 -4.20
C GLU A 69 8.51 -11.49 -3.36
N PRO A 70 8.00 -10.37 -3.90
CA PRO A 70 7.16 -9.46 -3.13
C PRO A 70 5.91 -10.14 -2.61
N ARG A 71 5.63 -9.93 -1.34
CA ARG A 71 4.46 -10.50 -0.67
C ARG A 71 3.97 -9.61 0.45
N LEU A 72 2.70 -9.78 0.79
CA LEU A 72 2.19 -9.31 2.06
C LEU A 72 2.63 -10.22 3.20
N THR A 73 2.86 -9.61 4.37
CA THR A 73 2.91 -10.36 5.63
C THR A 73 1.50 -10.49 6.21
N ILE A 74 1.36 -11.26 7.30
CA ILE A 74 0.10 -11.31 8.06
C ILE A 74 -0.33 -9.92 8.51
N LYS A 75 0.60 -9.10 9.02
CA LYS A 75 0.32 -7.72 9.44
C LYS A 75 -0.12 -6.83 8.28
N GLY A 76 0.44 -7.03 7.09
CA GLY A 76 0.00 -6.35 5.86
C GLY A 76 -1.45 -6.70 5.48
N MET A 77 -1.81 -7.98 5.58
CA MET A 77 -3.19 -8.46 5.34
C MET A 77 -4.17 -7.91 6.38
N GLU A 78 -3.80 -7.92 7.67
CA GLU A 78 -4.61 -7.33 8.75
C GLU A 78 -4.85 -5.83 8.51
N PHE A 79 -3.81 -5.09 8.12
CA PHE A 79 -3.94 -3.67 7.79
C PHE A 79 -4.92 -3.43 6.63
N LEU A 80 -4.87 -4.25 5.57
CA LEU A 80 -5.83 -4.18 4.46
C LEU A 80 -7.26 -4.46 4.94
N GLN A 81 -7.44 -5.49 5.76
CA GLN A 81 -8.75 -5.88 6.29
C GLN A 81 -9.34 -4.79 7.19
N GLU A 82 -8.56 -4.22 8.12
CA GLU A 82 -8.99 -3.14 9.00
C GLU A 82 -9.32 -1.86 8.22
N ASN A 83 -8.48 -1.48 7.25
CA ASN A 83 -8.76 -0.32 6.39
C ASN A 83 -9.98 -0.54 5.51
N SER A 84 -10.22 -1.76 5.03
CA SER A 84 -11.43 -2.09 4.27
C SER A 84 -12.67 -2.01 5.16
N THR A 85 -12.58 -2.46 6.41
CA THR A 85 -13.65 -2.42 7.40
C THR A 85 -13.97 -0.98 7.80
N MET A 86 -12.94 -0.19 8.10
CA MET A 86 -13.09 1.23 8.41
C MET A 86 -13.60 2.04 7.21
N GLN A 87 -13.23 1.68 5.97
CA GLN A 87 -13.82 2.28 4.77
C GLN A 87 -15.30 1.91 4.61
N LYS A 88 -15.69 0.66 4.85
CA LYS A 88 -17.09 0.23 4.83
C LYS A 88 -17.91 0.95 5.91
N ILE A 89 -17.40 1.04 7.14
CA ILE A 89 -18.03 1.79 8.24
C ILE A 89 -18.16 3.27 7.88
N LYS A 90 -17.08 3.90 7.39
CA LYS A 90 -17.10 5.31 6.96
C LYS A 90 -18.08 5.58 5.82
N ASN A 91 -18.18 4.67 4.86
CA ASN A 91 -19.12 4.80 3.75
C ASN A 91 -20.57 4.61 4.25
N GLY A 92 -20.84 3.58 5.04
CA GLY A 92 -22.17 3.38 5.64
C GLY A 92 -22.63 4.54 6.53
N LEU A 93 -21.73 5.15 7.32
CA LEU A 93 -22.02 6.34 8.12
C LEU A 93 -22.31 7.58 7.26
N LYS A 94 -21.62 7.75 6.13
CA LYS A 94 -21.90 8.82 5.18
C LYS A 94 -23.23 8.62 4.49
N ASP A 95 -23.49 7.39 4.03
CA ASP A 95 -24.76 7.04 3.41
C ASP A 95 -25.91 7.36 4.37
N VAL A 96 -25.83 6.96 5.64
CA VAL A 96 -26.83 7.29 6.68
C VAL A 96 -27.03 8.80 6.90
N LYS A 97 -25.95 9.59 6.84
CA LYS A 97 -26.03 11.05 6.97
C LYS A 97 -26.71 11.72 5.76
N ASP A 98 -26.55 11.15 4.56
CA ASP A 98 -27.18 11.66 3.34
C ASP A 98 -28.67 11.29 3.24
N ILE A 99 -29.13 10.23 3.92
CA ILE A 99 -30.55 9.85 4.04
C ILE A 99 -31.29 10.56 5.18
N THR A 100 -30.61 11.34 6.02
CA THR A 100 -31.30 12.25 6.95
C THR A 100 -31.48 13.62 6.29
N PRO A 101 -32.69 13.96 5.78
CA PRO A 101 -32.98 15.35 5.48
C PRO A 101 -32.93 16.11 6.80
N PHE A 102 -32.14 17.18 6.85
CA PHE A 102 -32.17 18.12 7.97
C PHE A 102 -33.63 18.53 8.22
N ILE A 103 -34.18 18.12 9.36
CA ILE A 103 -35.36 18.74 9.98
C ILE A 103 -34.84 19.81 10.94
#